data_AF-A0A8S4PUX0-F1
#
_entry.id   AF-A0A8S4PUX0-F1
#
_cell.length_a   1.000
_cell.length_b   1.000
_cell.length_c   1.000
_cell.angle_alpha   90.00
_cell.angle_beta   90.00
_cell.angle_gamma   90.00
#
_symmetry.space_group_name_H-M   'P 1'
#
loop_
_entity.id
_entity.type
_entity.pdbx_description
1 polymer ?
#
loop_
_entity_poly.entity_id
_entity_poly.type
_entity_poly.pdbx_seq_one_letter_code
_entity_poly.pdbx_strand_id
1 'polypeptide(L)'
;MQSTILSLMIVTAFAAYGHCLKCYNCNSLTDANCADDNFGLRPKSGTCRGRILDPATMNTPAVQAQMLSKSLDTCCEGDDVVCLKTQLTIAGLTQFKRTCYRVNIDTSCNNLTVGSMKVRTCFCNTDYCNARDTVQPQVTTGKVTTDTGSRAPIMSTVSTIQNEDGTEHQTSRISTVPTTQNINVLRCYKCNSYWNDNCTDDNNDFSNTETCEGTDIMCVKEKRTVGDITQIARDCFEANQNEGCTSTTIGEYKHELCYCKSDYCNGIVGVRPHFLILLTVVLVVLLI
;
A
#
# COMPACT_ATOMS: atom_id res chain seq x y z
N MET A 1 53.63 -20.45 -14.88
CA MET A 1 52.22 -20.93 -14.84
C MET A 1 51.63 -21.01 -13.43
N GLN A 2 52.40 -20.83 -12.34
CA GLN A 2 51.87 -20.90 -10.96
C GLN A 2 51.19 -19.62 -10.46
N SER A 3 51.46 -18.46 -11.08
CA SER A 3 50.94 -17.15 -10.63
C SER A 3 49.49 -16.87 -11.05
N THR A 4 49.03 -17.45 -12.17
CA THR A 4 47.65 -17.25 -12.67
C THR A 4 46.59 -18.02 -11.87
N ILE A 5 46.96 -19.14 -11.24
CA ILE A 5 46.04 -19.95 -10.43
C ILE A 5 45.73 -19.25 -9.09
N LEU A 6 46.69 -18.52 -8.52
CA LEU A 6 46.49 -17.79 -7.27
C LEU A 6 45.56 -16.57 -7.44
N SER A 7 45.63 -15.90 -8.60
CA SER A 7 44.75 -14.77 -8.92
C SER A 7 43.29 -15.20 -9.08
N LEU A 8 43.03 -16.40 -9.63
CA LEU A 8 41.67 -16.92 -9.82
C LEU A 8 40.98 -17.30 -8.49
N MET A 9 41.75 -17.75 -7.48
CA MET A 9 41.24 -18.06 -6.14
C MET A 9 40.91 -16.80 -5.32
N ILE A 10 41.60 -15.68 -5.58
CA ILE A 10 41.33 -14.40 -4.90
C ILE A 10 40.05 -13.76 -5.44
N VAL A 11 39.77 -13.87 -6.75
CA VAL A 11 38.55 -13.32 -7.36
C VAL A 11 37.29 -14.09 -6.96
N THR A 12 37.38 -15.40 -6.70
CA THR A 12 36.23 -16.20 -6.21
C THR A 12 35.94 -16.01 -4.71
N ALA A 13 36.92 -15.54 -3.91
CA ALA A 13 36.73 -15.26 -2.49
C ALA A 13 35.96 -13.95 -2.21
N PHE A 14 35.84 -13.06 -3.20
CA PHE A 14 35.05 -11.82 -3.09
C PHE A 14 33.62 -11.94 -3.62
N ALA A 15 33.14 -13.15 -3.95
CA ALA A 15 31.70 -13.42 -3.98
C ALA A 15 31.18 -13.46 -2.53
N ALA A 16 31.36 -12.36 -1.79
CA ALA A 16 30.70 -12.12 -0.54
C ALA A 16 29.21 -12.08 -0.85
N TYR A 17 28.51 -13.15 -0.49
CA TYR A 17 27.07 -13.19 -0.53
C TYR A 17 26.56 -12.03 0.32
N GLY A 18 26.09 -10.97 -0.33
CA GLY A 18 25.47 -9.84 0.35
C GLY A 18 24.34 -10.37 1.21
N HIS A 19 24.45 -10.20 2.52
CA HIS A 19 23.37 -10.53 3.44
C HIS A 19 22.19 -9.63 3.09
N CYS A 20 21.13 -10.24 2.59
CA CYS A 20 19.94 -9.51 2.21
C CYS A 20 18.93 -9.56 3.36
N LEU A 21 18.45 -8.38 3.79
CA LEU A 21 17.45 -8.26 4.83
C LEU A 21 16.10 -8.76 4.30
N LYS A 22 15.47 -9.70 5.00
CA LYS A 22 14.15 -10.22 4.61
C LYS A 22 13.07 -9.42 5.31
N CYS A 23 12.15 -8.84 4.55
CA CYS A 23 10.99 -8.14 5.12
C CYS A 23 9.69 -8.69 4.51
N TYR A 24 8.61 -8.62 5.29
CA TYR A 24 7.28 -8.79 4.73
C TYR A 24 6.94 -7.60 3.84
N ASN A 25 6.34 -7.88 2.69
CA ASN A 25 5.86 -6.86 1.75
C ASN A 25 4.38 -7.08 1.45
N CYS A 26 3.51 -6.46 2.24
CA CYS A 26 2.08 -6.69 2.13
C CYS A 26 1.27 -5.45 2.49
N ASN A 27 0.03 -5.43 2.03
CA ASN A 27 -0.95 -4.41 2.36
C ASN A 27 -2.26 -5.10 2.76
N SER A 28 -2.78 -4.79 3.95
CA SER A 28 -4.02 -5.38 4.45
C SER A 28 -5.26 -5.02 3.64
N LEU A 29 -5.19 -3.97 2.81
CA LEU A 29 -6.26 -3.62 1.88
C LEU A 29 -6.41 -4.66 0.75
N THR A 30 -5.31 -5.27 0.33
CA THR A 30 -5.29 -6.21 -0.80
C THR A 30 -5.06 -7.66 -0.36
N ASP A 31 -4.50 -7.88 0.82
CA ASP A 31 -4.26 -9.21 1.41
C ASP A 31 -4.70 -9.21 2.87
N ALA A 32 -5.86 -9.81 3.15
CA ALA A 32 -6.42 -9.90 4.50
C ALA A 32 -5.46 -10.60 5.48
N ASN A 33 -4.60 -11.51 5.02
CA ASN A 33 -3.62 -12.17 5.88
C ASN A 33 -2.62 -11.16 6.45
N CYS A 34 -2.32 -10.07 5.72
CA CYS A 34 -1.45 -9.02 6.20
C CYS A 34 -1.98 -8.36 7.49
N ALA A 35 -3.29 -8.43 7.79
CA ALA A 35 -3.83 -7.94 9.05
C ALA A 35 -3.81 -8.97 10.19
N ASP A 36 -3.49 -10.24 9.93
CA ASP A 36 -3.48 -11.28 10.96
C ASP A 36 -2.33 -11.04 11.96
N ASP A 37 -2.62 -11.06 13.26
CA ASP A 37 -1.60 -11.01 14.31
C ASP A 37 -0.71 -12.26 14.32
N ASN A 38 -1.16 -13.33 13.68
CA ASN A 38 -0.41 -14.56 13.42
C ASN A 38 0.34 -14.53 12.07
N PHE A 39 0.30 -13.42 11.35
CA PHE A 39 1.07 -13.24 10.12
C PHE A 39 2.56 -13.45 10.41
N GLY A 40 3.12 -14.50 9.80
CA GLY A 40 4.54 -14.82 9.92
C GLY A 40 4.93 -15.92 10.89
N LEU A 41 4.01 -16.76 11.39
CA LEU A 41 4.40 -17.97 12.13
C LEU A 41 5.16 -19.00 11.26
N ARG A 42 5.19 -18.83 9.94
CA ARG A 42 5.97 -19.65 9.02
C ARG A 42 6.47 -18.80 7.85
N PRO A 43 7.64 -18.13 7.96
CA PRO A 43 8.31 -17.68 6.74
C PRO A 43 8.49 -18.93 5.87
N LYS A 44 7.93 -18.93 4.65
CA LYS A 44 8.33 -19.94 3.69
C LYS A 44 9.83 -19.72 3.50
N SER A 45 10.64 -20.77 3.58
CA SER A 45 12.08 -20.65 3.46
C SER A 45 12.47 -20.26 2.03
N GLY A 46 12.22 -19.02 1.65
CA GLY A 46 12.74 -18.40 0.45
C GLY A 46 14.23 -18.17 0.65
N THR A 47 15.03 -18.78 -0.20
CA THR A 47 16.41 -18.37 -0.38
C THR A 47 16.40 -17.02 -1.09
N CYS A 48 17.13 -16.03 -0.57
CA CYS A 48 17.39 -14.80 -1.31
C CYS A 48 18.26 -15.16 -2.50
N ARG A 49 17.64 -15.54 -3.62
CA ARG A 49 18.29 -15.45 -4.91
C ARG A 49 18.20 -13.99 -5.31
N GLY A 50 19.34 -13.31 -5.35
CA GLY A 50 19.44 -12.01 -6.02
C GLY A 50 18.80 -12.17 -7.40
N ARG A 51 17.62 -11.60 -7.60
CA ARG A 51 17.01 -11.57 -8.92
C ARG A 51 17.76 -10.47 -9.66
N ILE A 52 18.75 -10.87 -10.44
CA ILE A 52 19.11 -10.10 -11.63
C ILE A 52 17.83 -10.13 -12.50
N LEU A 53 16.97 -9.13 -12.32
CA LEU A 53 15.78 -8.96 -13.15
C LEU A 53 16.29 -8.54 -14.51
N ASP A 54 16.22 -9.45 -15.47
CA ASP A 54 16.40 -9.11 -16.88
C ASP A 54 15.27 -8.13 -17.28
N PRO A 55 15.59 -6.89 -17.67
CA PRO A 55 14.60 -5.86 -18.01
C PRO A 55 13.62 -6.31 -19.12
N ALA A 56 13.96 -7.33 -19.90
CA ALA A 56 13.08 -7.90 -20.92
C ALA A 56 11.83 -8.63 -20.34
N THR A 57 11.84 -9.04 -19.07
CA THR A 57 10.76 -9.86 -18.47
C THR A 57 9.67 -9.07 -17.75
N MET A 58 9.83 -7.75 -17.59
CA MET A 58 8.90 -6.90 -16.83
C MET A 58 7.61 -6.51 -17.56
N ASN A 59 7.51 -6.71 -18.87
CA ASN A 59 6.39 -6.18 -19.68
C ASN A 59 5.24 -7.16 -19.95
N THR A 60 5.15 -8.29 -19.24
CA THR A 60 4.02 -9.22 -19.43
C THR A 60 2.96 -9.06 -18.32
N PRO A 61 1.67 -8.88 -18.67
CA PRO A 61 0.58 -8.75 -17.69
C PRO A 61 0.49 -9.94 -16.71
N ALA A 62 0.90 -11.13 -17.14
CA ALA A 62 0.94 -12.33 -16.32
C ALA A 62 1.99 -12.26 -15.18
N VAL A 63 3.13 -11.57 -15.41
CA VAL A 63 4.16 -11.35 -14.39
C VAL A 63 3.72 -10.27 -13.42
N GLN A 64 3.04 -9.22 -13.89
CA GLN A 64 2.45 -8.17 -13.04
C GLN A 64 1.35 -8.71 -12.11
N ALA A 65 0.45 -9.56 -12.61
CA ALA A 65 -0.59 -10.20 -11.80
C ALA A 65 -0.05 -11.26 -10.82
N GLN A 66 1.04 -11.96 -11.16
CA GLN A 66 1.73 -12.85 -10.22
C GLN A 66 2.51 -12.10 -9.13
N MET A 67 3.01 -10.89 -9.41
CA MET A 67 3.68 -10.06 -8.40
C MET A 67 2.71 -9.54 -7.33
N LEU A 68 1.46 -9.23 -7.70
CA LEU A 68 0.44 -8.72 -6.76
C LEU A 68 -0.13 -9.79 -5.81
N SER A 69 -0.02 -11.08 -6.09
CA SER A 69 -0.64 -12.16 -5.28
C SER A 69 0.35 -13.06 -4.52
N LYS A 70 1.66 -12.94 -4.72
CA LYS A 70 2.67 -13.86 -4.14
C LYS A 70 3.84 -13.20 -3.39
N SER A 71 3.85 -11.89 -3.24
CA SER A 71 4.99 -11.16 -2.67
C SER A 71 5.02 -11.17 -1.13
N LEU A 72 4.88 -12.33 -0.48
CA LEU A 72 4.94 -12.38 1.00
C LEU A 72 6.35 -12.13 1.54
N ASP A 73 7.39 -12.55 0.82
CA ASP A 73 8.79 -12.40 1.26
C ASP A 73 9.58 -11.62 0.21
N THR A 74 10.02 -10.40 0.54
CA THR A 74 10.92 -9.62 -0.33
C THR A 74 12.30 -9.54 0.32
N CYS A 75 13.32 -9.89 -0.47
CA CYS A 75 14.72 -9.69 -0.14
C CYS A 75 15.06 -8.23 -0.44
N CYS A 76 15.34 -7.46 0.61
CA CYS A 76 15.69 -6.06 0.54
C CYS A 76 17.22 -5.90 0.39
N GLU A 77 17.67 -5.52 -0.80
CA GLU A 77 19.10 -5.36 -1.10
C GLU A 77 19.59 -3.93 -0.79
N GLY A 78 20.76 -3.80 -0.17
CA GLY A 78 21.45 -2.54 0.11
C GLY A 78 21.92 -2.41 1.57
N ASP A 79 22.92 -1.57 1.82
CA ASP A 79 23.50 -1.39 3.16
C ASP A 79 22.60 -0.57 4.11
N ASP A 80 21.66 0.20 3.57
CA ASP A 80 20.75 1.11 4.31
C ASP A 80 19.27 0.71 4.18
N VAL A 81 18.97 -0.60 4.14
CA VAL A 81 17.58 -1.06 4.09
C VAL A 81 17.07 -1.49 5.46
N VAL A 82 15.87 -1.02 5.80
CA VAL A 82 15.13 -1.43 7.00
C VAL A 82 13.78 -2.02 6.60
N CYS A 83 13.23 -2.88 7.44
CA CYS A 83 11.83 -3.28 7.35
C CYS A 83 10.96 -2.19 7.98
N LEU A 84 9.94 -1.78 7.24
CA LEU A 84 8.92 -0.83 7.65
C LEU A 84 7.62 -1.58 7.97
N LYS A 85 6.99 -1.24 9.11
CA LYS A 85 5.61 -1.57 9.45
C LYS A 85 4.85 -0.28 9.73
N THR A 86 3.79 -0.02 8.98
CA THR A 86 2.84 1.06 9.26
C THR A 86 1.50 0.45 9.65
N GLN A 87 0.97 0.88 10.79
CA GLN A 87 -0.35 0.55 11.30
C GLN A 87 -1.20 1.82 11.28
N LEU A 88 -2.34 1.80 10.59
CA LEU A 88 -3.30 2.89 10.53
C LEU A 88 -4.59 2.44 11.19
N THR A 89 -5.01 3.10 12.27
CA THR A 89 -6.28 2.85 12.96
C THR A 89 -7.22 4.03 12.77
N ILE A 90 -8.40 3.80 12.18
CA ILE A 90 -9.46 4.80 11.99
C ILE A 90 -10.77 4.20 12.49
N ALA A 91 -11.43 4.86 13.45
CA ALA A 91 -12.71 4.42 13.99
C ALA A 91 -12.72 2.94 14.49
N GLY A 92 -11.60 2.48 15.04
CA GLY A 92 -11.42 1.11 15.53
C GLY A 92 -11.00 0.09 14.47
N LEU A 93 -11.09 0.42 13.18
CA LEU A 93 -10.56 -0.41 12.10
C LEU A 93 -9.06 -0.18 11.96
N THR A 94 -8.28 -1.26 11.92
CA THR A 94 -6.81 -1.20 11.78
C THR A 94 -6.36 -1.80 10.47
N GLN A 95 -5.52 -1.07 9.74
CA GLN A 95 -4.86 -1.50 8.51
C GLN A 95 -3.35 -1.57 8.70
N PHE A 96 -2.70 -2.46 7.96
CA PHE A 96 -1.26 -2.67 8.00
C PHE A 96 -0.65 -2.56 6.61
N LYS A 97 0.49 -1.88 6.53
CA LYS A 97 1.40 -1.89 5.39
C LYS A 97 2.77 -2.30 5.86
N ARG A 98 3.35 -3.31 5.21
CA ARG A 98 4.69 -3.81 5.46
C ARG A 98 5.50 -3.69 4.17
N THR A 99 6.74 -3.19 4.24
CA THR A 99 7.61 -3.06 3.06
C THR A 99 9.08 -2.95 3.46
N CYS A 100 9.98 -3.12 2.49
CA CYS A 100 11.36 -2.63 2.57
C CYS A 100 11.37 -1.10 2.44
N TYR A 101 12.26 -0.40 3.14
CA TYR A 101 12.44 1.03 2.99
C TYR A 101 13.92 1.41 3.11
N ARG A 102 14.44 2.25 2.22
CA ARG A 102 15.85 2.69 2.19
C ARG A 102 16.01 4.01 2.90
N VAL A 103 16.61 4.00 4.08
CA VAL A 103 16.79 5.18 4.93
C VAL A 103 17.85 4.93 5.99
N ASN A 104 18.59 5.98 6.34
CA ASN A 104 19.47 6.01 7.50
C ASN A 104 18.69 6.56 8.71
N ILE A 105 17.92 5.70 9.37
CA ILE A 105 17.13 6.06 10.54
C ILE A 105 17.29 5.02 11.65
N ASP A 106 17.14 5.48 12.89
CA ASP A 106 17.16 4.61 14.05
C ASP A 106 15.96 3.67 14.07
N THR A 107 16.21 2.42 14.44
CA THR A 107 15.20 1.39 14.63
C THR A 107 14.28 1.75 15.80
N SER A 108 13.16 2.40 15.46
CA SER A 108 12.23 2.97 16.42
C SER A 108 10.79 2.92 15.90
N CYS A 109 9.83 3.11 16.81
CA CYS A 109 8.43 3.25 16.48
C CYS A 109 7.98 4.69 16.79
N ASN A 110 7.40 5.34 15.80
CA ASN A 110 6.79 6.66 15.93
C ASN A 110 5.26 6.52 15.89
N ASN A 111 4.57 7.23 16.79
CA ASN A 111 3.12 7.33 16.81
C ASN A 111 2.72 8.74 16.36
N LEU A 112 1.78 8.82 15.43
CA LEU A 112 1.19 10.05 14.92
C LEU A 112 -0.34 9.95 15.06
N THR A 113 -0.98 10.97 15.62
CA THR A 113 -2.45 11.04 15.71
C THR A 113 -2.93 12.25 14.93
N VAL A 114 -3.88 12.06 14.01
CA VAL A 114 -4.47 13.11 13.18
C VAL A 114 -5.99 12.95 13.23
N GLY A 115 -6.66 13.81 14.01
CA GLY A 115 -8.08 13.65 14.30
C GLY A 115 -8.38 12.31 14.99
N SER A 116 -9.26 11.49 14.40
CA SER A 116 -9.56 10.13 14.88
C SER A 116 -8.60 9.05 14.35
N MET A 117 -7.66 9.43 13.48
CA MET A 117 -6.70 8.51 12.87
C MET A 117 -5.47 8.37 13.75
N LYS A 118 -5.08 7.13 14.05
CA LYS A 118 -3.82 6.80 14.74
C LYS A 118 -2.93 6.06 13.76
N VAL A 119 -1.76 6.63 13.47
CA VAL A 119 -0.73 6.01 12.63
C VAL A 119 0.44 5.63 13.52
N ARG A 120 0.85 4.36 13.50
CA ARG A 120 2.08 3.89 14.13
C ARG A 120 3.01 3.35 13.07
N THR A 121 4.21 3.89 13.01
CA THR A 121 5.23 3.51 12.02
C THR A 121 6.46 3.00 12.75
N CYS A 122 6.85 1.75 12.50
CA CYS A 122 8.01 1.10 13.11
C CYS A 122 9.04 0.72 12.05
N PHE A 123 10.31 0.93 12.37
CA PHE A 123 11.46 0.54 11.57
C PHE A 123 12.34 -0.45 12.33
N CYS A 124 12.85 -1.46 11.64
CA CYS A 124 13.67 -2.49 12.24
C CYS A 124 14.60 -3.12 11.19
N ASN A 125 15.73 -3.69 11.61
CA ASN A 125 16.82 -4.11 10.73
C ASN A 125 17.19 -5.60 10.88
N THR A 126 16.30 -6.41 11.43
CA THR A 126 16.47 -7.87 11.51
C THR A 126 15.46 -8.57 10.61
N ASP A 127 15.79 -9.77 10.14
CA ASP A 127 14.90 -10.53 9.27
C ASP A 127 13.49 -10.65 9.87
N TYR A 128 12.49 -10.31 9.04
CA TYR A 128 11.06 -10.41 9.33
C TYR A 128 10.61 -9.62 10.57
N CYS A 129 11.38 -8.63 11.01
CA CYS A 129 11.07 -7.86 12.21
C CYS A 129 9.76 -7.03 12.09
N ASN A 130 9.27 -6.82 10.87
CA ASN A 130 7.99 -6.17 10.62
C ASN A 130 6.76 -7.11 10.70
N ALA A 131 6.92 -8.39 11.07
CA ALA A 131 5.79 -9.34 11.20
C ALA A 131 4.79 -8.93 12.28
N ARG A 132 5.29 -8.79 13.52
CA ARG A 132 4.47 -8.68 14.72
C ARG A 132 4.98 -7.54 15.58
N ASP A 133 4.08 -6.92 16.32
CA ASP A 133 4.49 -6.29 17.57
C ASP A 133 4.81 -7.43 18.53
N THR A 134 5.98 -8.07 18.37
CA THR A 134 6.55 -8.73 19.52
C THR A 134 6.63 -7.64 20.57
N VAL A 135 5.96 -7.87 21.70
CA VAL A 135 6.17 -7.10 22.93
C VAL A 135 7.67 -6.89 22.99
N GLN A 136 8.10 -5.65 22.71
CA GLN A 136 9.51 -5.31 22.69
C GLN A 136 10.05 -5.86 24.01
N PRO A 137 11.03 -6.77 24.03
CA PRO A 137 11.56 -7.22 25.30
C PRO A 137 11.98 -5.94 26.01
N GLN A 138 11.30 -5.60 27.10
CA GLN A 138 11.74 -4.50 27.93
C GLN A 138 13.18 -4.85 28.25
N VAL A 139 14.10 -4.02 27.76
CA VAL A 139 15.51 -4.10 28.11
C VAL A 139 15.55 -3.77 29.60
N THR A 140 15.26 -4.78 30.39
CA THR A 140 15.44 -4.77 31.83
C THR A 140 16.90 -5.13 31.97
N THR A 141 17.71 -4.17 32.36
CA THR A 141 19.11 -4.37 32.75
C THR A 141 19.09 -5.28 33.99
N GLY A 142 18.95 -6.58 33.76
CA GLY A 142 18.74 -7.61 34.77
C GLY A 142 19.89 -8.61 34.77
N LYS A 143 20.65 -8.60 35.85
CA LYS A 143 21.80 -9.45 36.16
C LYS A 143 21.44 -10.95 35.97
N VAL A 144 22.17 -11.64 35.11
CA VAL A 144 22.04 -13.09 34.88
C VAL A 144 22.39 -13.85 36.16
N THR A 145 21.42 -14.61 36.67
CA THR A 145 21.68 -15.76 37.55
C THR A 145 21.19 -16.99 36.81
N THR A 146 22.12 -17.89 36.52
CA THR A 146 21.86 -19.19 35.89
C THR A 146 21.24 -20.14 36.90
N ASP A 147 20.10 -20.73 36.55
CA ASP A 147 19.67 -21.98 37.15
C ASP A 147 19.15 -22.94 36.05
N THR A 148 19.50 -24.20 36.24
CA THR A 148 19.40 -25.33 35.29
C THR A 148 18.20 -26.19 35.63
N GLY A 149 17.35 -26.55 34.66
CA GLY A 149 16.26 -27.51 34.93
C GLY A 149 15.43 -27.96 33.74
N SER A 150 15.61 -29.23 33.36
CA SER A 150 14.97 -30.03 32.30
C SER A 150 13.45 -30.20 32.36
N ARG A 151 12.79 -30.32 31.18
CA ARG A 151 11.99 -31.48 30.65
C ARG A 151 10.92 -31.05 29.63
N ALA A 152 10.77 -31.83 28.55
CA ALA A 152 9.61 -31.90 27.64
C ALA A 152 8.81 -33.20 27.94
N PRO A 153 7.76 -33.64 27.17
CA PRO A 153 6.90 -33.03 26.11
C PRO A 153 5.37 -33.32 26.33
N ILE A 154 4.48 -33.08 25.33
CA ILE A 154 3.42 -34.01 24.77
C ILE A 154 2.33 -33.31 23.91
N MET A 155 1.83 -34.11 22.96
CA MET A 155 0.91 -34.05 21.80
C MET A 155 -0.48 -33.37 21.81
N SER A 156 -0.83 -32.83 20.62
CA SER A 156 -1.93 -33.14 19.65
C SER A 156 -3.40 -33.31 20.08
N THR A 157 -4.30 -32.68 19.31
CA THR A 157 -5.65 -33.22 19.03
C THR A 157 -6.16 -32.76 17.66
N VAL A 158 -6.64 -33.72 16.87
CA VAL A 158 -7.34 -33.58 15.58
C VAL A 158 -8.81 -33.90 15.83
N SER A 159 -9.73 -33.20 15.17
CA SER A 159 -11.16 -33.54 15.16
C SER A 159 -11.69 -33.45 13.73
N THR A 160 -12.16 -34.59 13.21
CA THR A 160 -12.89 -34.72 11.95
C THR A 160 -14.37 -34.91 12.31
N ILE A 161 -15.27 -34.15 11.68
CA ILE A 161 -16.73 -34.38 11.77
C ILE A 161 -17.18 -34.85 10.39
N GLN A 162 -17.64 -36.09 10.30
CA GLN A 162 -18.46 -36.59 9.18
C GLN A 162 -19.92 -36.58 9.65
N ASN A 163 -20.80 -35.97 8.88
CA ASN A 163 -22.24 -36.13 9.05
C ASN A 163 -22.72 -37.14 8.01
N GLU A 164 -23.19 -38.29 8.48
CA GLU A 164 -24.02 -39.24 7.76
C GLU A 164 -25.48 -38.88 8.04
N ASP A 165 -26.14 -38.12 7.17
CA ASP A 165 -27.59 -38.06 7.19
C ASP A 165 -28.13 -38.07 5.75
N GLY A 166 -28.78 -39.17 5.40
CA GLY A 166 -29.33 -39.47 4.09
C GLY A 166 -30.67 -38.79 3.85
N THR A 167 -30.73 -37.47 4.03
CA THR A 167 -31.93 -36.67 3.78
C THR A 167 -31.88 -36.04 2.38
N GLU A 168 -32.84 -36.43 1.53
CA GLU A 168 -33.08 -35.83 0.21
C GLU A 168 -33.53 -34.37 0.39
N HIS A 169 -32.58 -33.43 0.27
CA HIS A 169 -32.89 -32.01 0.20
C HIS A 169 -33.45 -31.65 -1.18
N GLN A 170 -34.76 -31.41 -1.23
CA GLN A 170 -35.47 -30.87 -2.38
C GLN A 170 -34.83 -29.55 -2.83
N THR A 171 -34.04 -29.61 -3.90
CA THR A 171 -33.26 -28.47 -4.39
C THR A 171 -34.18 -27.52 -5.14
N SER A 172 -34.75 -26.55 -4.42
CA SER A 172 -35.56 -25.48 -5.01
C SER A 172 -34.66 -24.64 -5.93
N ARG A 173 -34.88 -24.73 -7.25
CA ARG A 173 -34.16 -23.92 -8.24
C ARG A 173 -34.67 -22.48 -8.13
N ILE A 174 -34.01 -21.70 -7.28
CA ILE A 174 -34.18 -20.24 -7.24
C ILE A 174 -33.68 -19.72 -8.58
N SER A 175 -34.61 -19.39 -9.48
CA SER A 175 -34.30 -18.68 -10.71
C SER A 175 -33.99 -17.24 -10.34
N THR A 176 -32.71 -16.94 -10.12
CA THR A 176 -32.23 -15.57 -9.94
C THR A 176 -32.27 -14.87 -11.29
N VAL A 177 -33.26 -14.00 -11.47
CA VAL A 177 -33.27 -13.03 -12.57
C VAL A 177 -32.02 -12.16 -12.37
N PRO A 178 -31.09 -12.07 -13.35
CA PRO A 178 -29.91 -11.23 -13.22
C PRO A 178 -30.36 -9.78 -13.09
N THR A 179 -30.24 -9.23 -11.89
CA THR A 179 -30.50 -7.80 -11.65
C THR A 179 -29.47 -7.03 -12.46
N THR A 180 -29.93 -6.30 -13.47
CA THR A 180 -29.09 -5.40 -14.26
C THR A 180 -28.54 -4.34 -13.31
N GLN A 181 -27.32 -4.52 -12.82
CA GLN A 181 -26.64 -3.49 -12.05
C GLN A 181 -26.39 -2.31 -12.99
N ASN A 182 -26.85 -1.13 -12.57
CA ASN A 182 -26.61 0.10 -13.32
C ASN A 182 -25.11 0.44 -13.17
N ILE A 183 -24.33 0.06 -14.16
CA ILE A 183 -22.90 0.36 -14.22
C ILE A 183 -22.79 1.82 -14.64
N ASN A 184 -22.33 2.67 -13.72
CA ASN A 184 -22.04 4.06 -14.04
C ASN A 184 -20.73 4.11 -14.83
N VAL A 185 -20.77 4.78 -15.97
CA VAL A 185 -19.60 5.07 -16.79
C VAL A 185 -19.26 6.54 -16.57
N LEU A 186 -18.06 6.79 -16.04
CA LEU A 186 -17.57 8.14 -15.69
C LEU A 186 -16.23 8.39 -16.37
N ARG A 187 -16.00 9.58 -16.92
CA ARG A 187 -14.71 9.93 -17.52
C ARG A 187 -13.94 10.88 -16.59
N CYS A 188 -12.70 10.55 -16.27
CA CYS A 188 -11.87 11.34 -15.37
C CYS A 188 -10.54 11.70 -16.04
N TYR A 189 -9.91 12.77 -15.59
CA TYR A 189 -8.49 13.00 -15.89
C TYR A 189 -7.63 12.04 -15.08
N LYS A 190 -6.55 11.55 -15.70
CA LYS A 190 -5.59 10.66 -15.06
C LYS A 190 -4.19 11.25 -15.19
N CYS A 191 -3.55 11.59 -14.09
CA CYS A 191 -2.16 12.02 -14.12
C CYS A 191 -1.49 11.92 -12.74
N ASN A 192 -0.16 11.93 -12.72
CA ASN A 192 0.62 11.98 -11.50
C ASN A 192 1.87 12.85 -11.71
N SER A 193 1.99 13.94 -10.95
CA SER A 193 3.09 14.91 -11.05
C SER A 193 4.45 14.33 -10.68
N TYR A 194 4.50 13.15 -10.07
CA TYR A 194 5.75 12.46 -9.76
C TYR A 194 6.35 11.76 -10.99
N TRP A 195 5.55 11.43 -12.02
CA TRP A 195 6.00 10.76 -13.25
C TRP A 195 5.74 11.58 -14.52
N ASN A 196 4.85 12.56 -14.46
CA ASN A 196 4.47 13.43 -15.56
C ASN A 196 4.52 14.88 -15.12
N ASP A 197 5.56 15.61 -15.54
CA ASP A 197 5.79 17.02 -15.22
C ASP A 197 4.63 17.93 -15.68
N ASN A 198 3.80 17.48 -16.62
CA ASN A 198 2.63 18.23 -17.09
C ASN A 198 1.41 18.10 -16.18
N CYS A 199 1.44 17.19 -15.20
CA CYS A 199 0.37 17.05 -14.20
C CYS A 199 0.52 18.14 -13.13
N THR A 200 0.11 19.36 -13.45
CA THR A 200 0.15 20.49 -12.51
C THR A 200 -1.26 20.90 -12.09
N ASP A 201 -1.33 21.74 -11.05
CA ASP A 201 -2.60 22.24 -10.55
C ASP A 201 -3.28 23.18 -11.56
N ASP A 202 -2.47 23.89 -12.35
CA ASP A 202 -2.88 24.90 -13.34
C ASP A 202 -2.89 24.39 -14.78
N ASN A 203 -2.37 23.17 -15.00
CA ASN A 203 -2.40 22.52 -16.30
C ASN A 203 -3.40 21.37 -16.27
N ASN A 204 -4.44 21.55 -17.08
CA ASN A 204 -5.23 20.44 -17.53
C ASN A 204 -4.46 19.82 -18.67
N ASP A 205 -3.50 18.94 -18.36
CA ASP A 205 -3.02 18.00 -19.36
C ASP A 205 -4.20 17.07 -19.71
N PHE A 206 -5.10 17.59 -20.53
CA PHE A 206 -6.35 17.01 -21.00
C PHE A 206 -6.11 15.77 -21.85
N SER A 207 -4.85 15.52 -22.21
CA SER A 207 -4.47 14.39 -23.05
C SER A 207 -4.68 13.05 -22.36
N ASN A 208 -4.51 13.01 -21.03
CA ASN A 208 -4.62 11.78 -20.26
C ASN A 208 -5.98 11.71 -19.56
N THR A 209 -6.90 11.00 -20.19
CA THR A 209 -8.23 10.69 -19.66
C THR A 209 -8.41 9.19 -19.55
N GLU A 210 -9.27 8.78 -18.64
CA GLU A 210 -9.67 7.38 -18.52
C GLU A 210 -11.19 7.29 -18.33
N THR A 211 -11.75 6.18 -18.80
CA THR A 211 -13.16 5.83 -18.58
C THR A 211 -13.20 4.84 -17.43
N CYS A 212 -13.85 5.25 -16.35
CA CYS A 212 -14.04 4.50 -15.14
C CYS A 212 -15.40 3.78 -15.20
N GLU A 213 -15.44 2.51 -14.82
CA GLU A 213 -16.66 1.71 -14.73
C GLU A 213 -16.80 1.18 -13.30
N GLY A 214 -17.96 1.36 -12.69
CA GLY A 214 -18.21 0.90 -11.33
C GLY A 214 -19.58 1.31 -10.81
N THR A 215 -19.94 0.80 -9.63
CA THR A 215 -21.22 1.16 -8.99
C THR A 215 -21.12 2.50 -8.25
N ASP A 216 -20.01 2.70 -7.52
CA ASP A 216 -19.71 3.90 -6.74
C ASP A 216 -18.42 4.58 -7.21
N ILE A 217 -18.30 4.76 -8.52
CA ILE A 217 -17.12 5.37 -9.15
C ILE A 217 -17.16 6.89 -9.08
N MET A 218 -16.04 7.52 -8.72
CA MET A 218 -15.86 8.97 -8.64
C MET A 218 -14.54 9.38 -9.28
N CYS A 219 -14.45 10.62 -9.76
CA CYS A 219 -13.16 11.20 -10.09
C CYS A 219 -12.51 11.75 -8.82
N VAL A 220 -11.21 11.51 -8.66
CA VAL A 220 -10.43 12.03 -7.54
C VAL A 220 -9.34 12.99 -8.02
N LYS A 221 -9.10 14.04 -7.25
CA LYS A 221 -7.92 14.91 -7.34
C LYS A 221 -7.26 14.98 -5.97
N GLU A 222 -5.99 14.63 -5.91
CA GLU A 222 -5.14 14.70 -4.73
C GLU A 222 -4.09 15.79 -4.92
N LYS A 223 -3.94 16.65 -3.93
CA LYS A 223 -2.91 17.70 -3.88
C LYS A 223 -2.13 17.58 -2.58
N ARG A 224 -0.82 17.42 -2.68
CA ARG A 224 0.10 17.35 -1.54
C ARG A 224 1.09 18.49 -1.63
N THR A 225 1.26 19.27 -0.57
CA THR A 225 2.24 20.36 -0.52
C THR A 225 3.16 20.17 0.66
N VAL A 226 4.47 20.19 0.44
CA VAL A 226 5.53 20.13 1.47
C VAL A 226 6.49 21.26 1.21
N GLY A 227 6.49 22.26 2.08
CA GLY A 227 7.17 23.53 1.81
C GLY A 227 6.63 24.17 0.52
N ASP A 228 7.52 24.43 -0.44
CA ASP A 228 7.18 25.01 -1.74
C ASP A 228 6.90 23.97 -2.84
N ILE A 229 7.04 22.67 -2.53
CA ILE A 229 6.84 21.59 -3.50
C ILE A 229 5.38 21.15 -3.44
N THR A 230 4.68 21.21 -4.58
CA THR A 230 3.31 20.69 -4.73
C THR A 230 3.29 19.50 -5.68
N GLN A 231 2.69 18.40 -5.23
CA GLN A 231 2.41 17.21 -6.02
C GLN A 231 0.91 17.09 -6.28
N ILE A 232 0.54 16.70 -7.49
CA ILE A 232 -0.83 16.51 -7.92
C ILE A 232 -1.00 15.10 -8.48
N ALA A 233 -2.07 14.42 -8.08
CA ALA A 233 -2.51 13.19 -8.72
C ALA A 233 -4.00 13.27 -9.05
N ARG A 234 -4.39 12.65 -10.16
CA ARG A 234 -5.77 12.55 -10.65
C ARG A 234 -6.01 11.11 -11.09
N ASP A 235 -7.13 10.53 -10.70
CA ASP A 235 -7.46 9.13 -11.02
C ASP A 235 -8.98 8.89 -10.92
N CYS A 236 -9.42 7.70 -11.29
CA CYS A 236 -10.67 7.10 -10.84
C CYS A 236 -10.53 6.59 -9.40
N PHE A 237 -11.62 6.66 -8.61
CA PHE A 237 -11.66 6.07 -7.28
C PHE A 237 -13.04 5.48 -7.00
N GLU A 238 -13.06 4.20 -6.65
CA GLU A 238 -14.29 3.52 -6.23
C GLU A 238 -14.48 3.73 -4.72
N ALA A 239 -15.37 4.66 -4.37
CA ALA A 239 -15.73 4.89 -2.98
C ALA A 239 -17.06 5.61 -2.83
N ASN A 240 -17.71 5.34 -1.70
CA ASN A 240 -18.90 6.05 -1.29
C ASN A 240 -18.52 7.30 -0.46
N GLN A 241 -17.89 8.28 -1.12
CA GLN A 241 -17.55 9.57 -0.53
C GLN A 241 -18.54 10.66 -0.98
N ASN A 242 -18.70 11.70 -0.15
CA ASN A 242 -19.45 12.88 -0.54
C ASN A 242 -18.62 13.73 -1.53
N GLU A 243 -19.28 14.35 -2.50
CA GLU A 243 -18.61 15.31 -3.40
C GLU A 243 -18.07 16.51 -2.61
N GLY A 244 -16.91 17.02 -3.04
CA GLY A 244 -16.24 18.15 -2.40
C GLY A 244 -14.78 17.86 -2.09
N CYS A 245 -14.13 18.84 -1.46
CA CYS A 245 -12.71 18.77 -1.09
C CYS A 245 -12.57 18.72 0.43
N THR A 246 -11.71 17.83 0.91
CA THR A 246 -11.27 17.79 2.30
C THR A 246 -9.78 18.06 2.36
N SER A 247 -9.35 18.94 3.27
CA SER A 247 -7.94 19.27 3.44
C SER A 247 -7.50 18.95 4.88
N THR A 248 -6.31 18.36 5.01
CA THR A 248 -5.65 18.07 6.28
C THR A 248 -4.25 18.67 6.27
N THR A 249 -3.74 19.06 7.44
CA THR A 249 -2.39 19.61 7.60
C THR A 249 -1.70 18.91 8.76
N ILE A 250 -0.51 18.35 8.50
CA ILE A 250 0.31 17.62 9.46
C ILE A 250 1.71 18.22 9.42
N GLY A 251 2.01 19.15 10.33
CA GLY A 251 3.25 19.94 10.26
C GLY A 251 3.28 20.80 9.00
N GLU A 252 4.34 20.70 8.20
CA GLU A 252 4.48 21.40 6.92
C GLU A 252 3.80 20.69 5.75
N TYR A 253 3.30 19.48 5.97
CA TYR A 253 2.59 18.68 4.97
C TYR A 253 1.12 19.11 4.91
N LYS A 254 0.70 19.69 3.79
CA LYS A 254 -0.71 19.95 3.47
C LYS A 254 -1.18 18.91 2.47
N HIS A 255 -2.36 18.35 2.70
CA HIS A 255 -2.95 17.36 1.82
C HIS A 255 -4.42 17.68 1.60
N GLU A 256 -4.80 17.81 0.35
CA GLU A 256 -6.16 18.10 -0.09
C GLU A 256 -6.62 16.99 -1.03
N LEU A 257 -7.83 16.52 -0.81
CA LEU A 257 -8.45 15.43 -1.56
C LEU A 257 -9.85 15.84 -1.98
N CYS A 258 -10.09 15.88 -3.28
CA CYS A 258 -11.36 16.28 -3.87
C CYS A 258 -12.01 15.10 -4.61
N TYR A 259 -13.31 14.92 -4.40
CA TYR A 259 -14.14 13.92 -5.07
C TYR A 259 -15.31 14.57 -5.80
N CYS A 260 -15.68 14.01 -6.96
CA CYS A 260 -16.79 14.50 -7.77
C CYS A 260 -17.32 13.42 -8.73
N LYS A 261 -18.58 13.54 -9.18
CA LYS A 261 -19.32 12.51 -9.94
C LYS A 261 -19.71 12.91 -11.36
N SER A 262 -19.23 14.04 -11.88
CA SER A 262 -19.46 14.43 -13.28
C SER A 262 -18.22 14.19 -14.13
N ASP A 263 -18.39 14.02 -15.44
CA ASP A 263 -17.27 13.85 -16.35
C ASP A 263 -16.25 14.99 -16.19
N TYR A 264 -14.98 14.62 -16.09
CA TYR A 264 -13.81 15.50 -16.06
C TYR A 264 -13.79 16.50 -14.89
N CYS A 265 -14.57 16.25 -13.85
CA CYS A 265 -14.72 17.16 -12.71
C CYS A 265 -13.45 17.31 -11.86
N ASN A 266 -12.52 16.35 -11.93
CA ASN A 266 -11.24 16.39 -11.23
C ASN A 266 -10.15 17.23 -11.94
N GLY A 267 -10.54 18.04 -12.94
CA GLY A 267 -9.67 19.01 -13.60
C GLY A 267 -9.43 20.28 -12.78
N ILE A 268 -9.06 21.36 -13.46
CA ILE A 268 -8.97 22.70 -12.87
C ILE A 268 -10.39 23.22 -12.59
N VAL A 269 -10.93 22.93 -11.42
CA VAL A 269 -12.14 23.59 -10.92
C VAL A 269 -11.76 24.97 -10.36
N GLY A 270 -11.46 25.91 -11.25
CA GLY A 270 -11.07 27.28 -10.90
C GLY A 270 -12.18 28.32 -11.10
N VAL A 271 -13.11 28.09 -12.02
CA VAL A 271 -14.22 29.02 -12.25
C VAL A 271 -15.42 28.56 -11.45
N ARG A 272 -15.55 29.08 -10.22
CA ARG A 272 -16.83 28.99 -9.51
C ARG A 272 -17.89 29.59 -10.44
N PRO A 273 -18.97 28.86 -10.80
CA PRO A 273 -20.00 29.37 -11.72
C PRO A 273 -20.61 30.70 -11.24
N HIS A 274 -20.51 30.97 -9.94
CA HIS A 274 -20.84 32.25 -9.31
C HIS A 274 -20.15 33.47 -9.96
N PHE A 275 -18.90 33.35 -10.42
CA PHE A 275 -18.22 34.44 -11.13
C PHE A 275 -18.79 34.68 -12.53
N LEU A 276 -19.22 33.62 -13.22
CA LEU A 276 -19.88 33.76 -14.52
C LEU A 276 -21.25 34.42 -14.39
N ILE A 277 -22.00 34.09 -13.32
CA ILE A 277 -23.29 34.72 -13.03
C ILE A 277 -23.12 36.21 -12.68
N LEU A 278 -22.08 36.57 -11.91
CA LEU A 278 -21.79 37.99 -11.63
C LEU A 278 -21.42 38.74 -12.91
N LEU A 279 -20.63 38.13 -13.80
CA LEU A 279 -20.25 38.74 -15.07
C LEU A 279 -21.47 39.00 -15.97
N THR A 280 -22.41 38.05 -16.04
CA THR A 280 -23.63 38.21 -16.85
C THR A 280 -24.55 39.30 -16.29
N VAL A 281 -24.71 39.41 -14.97
CA VAL A 281 -25.50 40.48 -14.35
C VAL A 281 -24.89 41.86 -14.66
N VAL A 282 -23.56 42.01 -14.56
CA VAL A 282 -22.88 43.27 -14.89
C VAL A 282 -23.07 43.64 -16.37
N LEU A 283 -22.95 42.67 -17.28
CA LEU A 283 -23.16 42.90 -18.70
C LEU A 283 -24.60 43.32 -19.02
N VAL A 284 -25.61 42.72 -18.38
CA VAL A 284 -27.02 43.11 -18.56
C VAL A 284 -27.26 44.54 -18.07
N VAL A 285 -26.67 44.94 -16.92
CA VAL A 285 -26.80 46.30 -16.40
C VAL A 285 -26.10 47.33 -17.30
N LEU A 286 -24.97 46.98 -17.93
CA LEU A 286 -24.25 47.88 -18.84
C LEU A 286 -24.93 48.04 -20.22
N LEU A 287 -25.86 47.17 -20.58
CA LEU A 287 -26.56 47.18 -21.86
C LEU A 287 -27.97 47.83 -21.80
N ILE A 288 -28.41 48.25 -20.60
CA ILE A 288 -29.66 49.00 -20.36
C ILE A 288 -29.32 50.49 -20.16
#